data_AF-A0A251UHS5-F1
#
_entry.id   AF-A0A251UHS5-F1
#
_cell.length_a   1.000
_cell.length_b   1.000
_cell.length_c   1.000
_cell.angle_alpha   90.00
_cell.angle_beta   90.00
_cell.angle_gamma   90.00
#
_symmetry.space_group_name_H-M   'P 1'
#
loop_
_entity.id
_entity.type
_entity.pdbx_description
1 polymer ?
#
loop_
_entity_poly.entity_id
_entity_poly.type
_entity_poly.pdbx_seq_one_letter_code
_entity_poly.pdbx_strand_id
1 'polypeptide(L)'
;MPLGVFYWILQGSVQMGLWVIGHECGYQAFSNYTWLNDTIGYITRACLHRISLGNIVIALLYVCSNVSSQKYEKFANHFDPKSPVYNDRECSQILMTGVGLIVTSYGLYKLALAQGFTWLMMWNWLRGALAIIDRDYCVFNRVLHHITDTHVAHHLLFTIPHYHAMEATKAIKPTLGEYYQFDDTLIIKAMWRETTECFFVEGDEAEDKSKGICWFNNKM
;
A
#
# COMPACT_ATOMS: atom_id res chain seq x y z
N MET A 1 5.62 -6.97 22.79
CA MET A 1 4.58 -6.77 21.75
C MET A 1 3.32 -7.48 22.20
N PRO A 2 2.13 -6.86 22.09
CA PRO A 2 0.87 -7.53 22.37
C PRO A 2 0.67 -8.74 21.44
N LEU A 3 0.05 -9.82 21.93
CA LEU A 3 -0.26 -11.04 21.16
C LEU A 3 -0.98 -10.75 19.84
N GLY A 4 -1.83 -9.72 19.80
CA GLY A 4 -2.53 -9.29 18.58
C GLY A 4 -1.58 -8.82 17.48
N VAL A 5 -0.50 -8.11 17.82
CA VAL A 5 0.48 -7.66 16.81
C VAL A 5 1.20 -8.86 16.19
N PHE A 6 1.53 -9.87 17.00
CA PHE A 6 2.17 -11.09 16.51
C PHE A 6 1.23 -11.90 15.60
N TYR A 7 -0.06 -11.98 15.97
CA TYR A 7 -1.10 -12.59 15.13
C TYR A 7 -1.22 -11.90 13.77
N TRP A 8 -1.31 -10.56 13.75
CA TRP A 8 -1.42 -9.79 12.50
C TRP A 8 -0.20 -9.94 11.60
N ILE A 9 1.01 -9.97 12.18
CA ILE A 9 2.24 -10.22 11.42
C ILE A 9 2.20 -11.62 10.79
N LEU A 10 1.91 -12.66 11.59
CA LEU A 10 1.84 -14.03 11.08
C LEU A 10 0.74 -14.21 10.03
N GLN A 11 -0.44 -13.65 10.27
CA GLN A 11 -1.55 -13.68 9.32
C GLN A 11 -1.16 -12.99 8.00
N GLY A 12 -0.53 -11.81 8.09
CA GLY A 12 -0.01 -11.09 6.92
C GLY A 12 1.05 -11.89 6.17
N SER A 13 1.98 -12.53 6.87
CA SER A 13 3.01 -13.39 6.26
C SER A 13 2.41 -14.61 5.55
N VAL A 14 1.39 -15.25 6.12
CA VAL A 14 0.70 -16.39 5.49
C VAL A 14 -0.08 -15.94 4.24
N GLN A 15 -0.78 -14.81 4.31
CA GLN A 15 -1.48 -14.25 3.15
C GLN A 15 -0.50 -13.84 2.05
N MET A 16 0.65 -13.26 2.41
CA MET A 16 1.71 -12.96 1.46
C MET A 16 2.25 -14.23 0.80
N GLY A 17 2.46 -15.32 1.55
CA GLY A 17 2.87 -16.60 0.98
C GLY A 17 1.88 -17.17 -0.04
N LEU A 18 0.58 -17.13 0.26
CA LEU A 18 -0.47 -17.52 -0.69
C LEU A 18 -0.52 -16.62 -1.92
N TRP A 19 -0.29 -15.32 -1.72
CA TRP A 19 -0.19 -14.35 -2.82
C TRP A 19 1.00 -14.66 -3.73
N VAL A 20 2.19 -14.89 -3.17
CA VAL A 20 3.40 -15.26 -3.92
C VAL A 20 3.16 -16.53 -4.74
N ILE A 21 2.59 -17.59 -4.16
CA ILE A 21 2.34 -18.83 -4.91
C ILE A 21 1.38 -18.57 -6.08
N GLY A 22 0.27 -17.86 -5.83
CA GLY A 22 -0.66 -17.50 -6.90
C GLY A 22 0.03 -16.65 -7.98
N HIS A 23 0.86 -15.70 -7.58
CA HIS A 23 1.64 -14.82 -8.44
C HIS A 23 2.60 -15.62 -9.35
N GLU A 24 3.43 -16.49 -8.78
CA GLU A 24 4.36 -17.36 -9.52
C GLU A 24 3.63 -18.32 -10.47
N CYS A 25 2.48 -18.86 -10.06
CA CYS A 25 1.61 -19.64 -10.94
C CYS A 25 1.07 -18.80 -12.11
N GLY A 26 0.83 -17.50 -11.92
CA GLY A 26 0.44 -16.59 -13.01
C GLY A 26 1.54 -16.41 -14.06
N TYR A 27 2.81 -16.53 -13.67
CA TYR A 27 3.97 -16.51 -14.56
C TYR A 27 4.29 -17.85 -15.19
N GLN A 28 3.55 -18.91 -14.85
CA GLN A 28 3.91 -20.28 -15.19
C GLN A 28 5.29 -20.69 -14.63
N ALA A 29 5.78 -19.98 -13.60
CA ALA A 29 7.11 -20.16 -13.03
C ALA A 29 7.12 -21.17 -11.87
N PHE A 30 5.95 -21.51 -11.33
CA PHE A 30 5.83 -22.44 -10.21
C PHE A 30 6.11 -23.91 -10.60
N SER A 31 5.79 -24.29 -11.83
CA SER A 31 5.97 -25.66 -12.35
C SER A 31 6.09 -25.66 -13.87
N ASN A 32 6.72 -26.69 -14.43
CA ASN A 32 6.79 -26.91 -15.89
C ASN A 32 5.43 -27.31 -16.51
N TYR A 33 4.41 -27.58 -15.68
CA TYR A 33 3.08 -27.98 -16.14
C TYR A 33 2.10 -26.81 -16.08
N THR A 34 1.68 -26.32 -17.24
CA THR A 34 0.76 -25.18 -17.37
C THR A 34 -0.57 -25.40 -16.66
N TRP A 35 -1.17 -26.58 -16.83
CA TRP A 35 -2.45 -26.92 -16.17
C TRP A 35 -2.34 -26.88 -14.64
N LEU A 36 -1.17 -27.21 -14.08
CA LEU A 36 -0.94 -27.24 -12.64
C LEU A 36 -0.83 -25.82 -12.09
N ASN A 37 -0.10 -24.95 -12.81
CA ASN A 37 0.00 -23.53 -12.50
C ASN A 37 -1.36 -22.84 -12.57
N ASP A 38 -2.15 -23.10 -13.62
CA ASP A 38 -3.47 -22.51 -13.79
C ASP A 38 -4.41 -22.93 -12.66
N THR A 39 -4.38 -24.23 -12.30
CA THR A 39 -5.19 -24.79 -11.21
C THR A 39 -4.80 -24.22 -9.85
N ILE A 40 -3.52 -24.30 -9.47
CA ILE A 40 -3.04 -23.81 -8.17
C ILE A 40 -3.19 -22.30 -8.09
N GLY A 41 -2.88 -21.58 -9.17
CA GLY A 41 -3.04 -20.12 -9.26
C GLY A 41 -4.50 -19.68 -9.10
N TYR A 42 -5.45 -20.38 -9.70
CA TYR A 42 -6.88 -20.10 -9.51
C TYR A 42 -7.31 -20.32 -8.05
N ILE A 43 -6.95 -21.47 -7.47
CA ILE A 43 -7.33 -21.83 -6.09
C ILE A 43 -6.74 -20.84 -5.08
N THR A 44 -5.43 -20.58 -5.15
CA THR A 44 -4.74 -19.68 -4.22
C THR A 44 -5.27 -18.25 -4.27
N ARG A 45 -5.50 -17.70 -5.49
CA ARG A 45 -6.11 -16.38 -5.65
C ARG A 45 -7.55 -16.32 -5.16
N ALA A 46 -8.36 -17.34 -5.43
CA ALA A 46 -9.74 -17.40 -4.95
C ALA A 46 -9.83 -17.50 -3.42
N CYS A 47 -8.97 -18.32 -2.80
CA CYS A 47 -8.85 -18.43 -1.35
C CYS A 47 -8.41 -17.10 -0.72
N LEU A 48 -7.37 -16.47 -1.26
CA LEU A 48 -6.88 -15.17 -0.76
C LEU A 48 -7.98 -14.11 -0.81
N HIS A 49 -8.69 -13.99 -1.94
CA HIS A 49 -9.76 -13.02 -2.09
C HIS A 49 -10.91 -13.27 -1.11
N ARG A 50 -11.34 -14.53 -0.93
CA ARG A 50 -12.40 -14.90 0.03
C ARG A 50 -11.99 -14.69 1.48
N ILE A 51 -10.76 -15.02 1.83
CA ILE A 51 -10.22 -14.79 3.19
C ILE A 51 -10.16 -13.29 3.47
N SER A 52 -9.65 -12.48 2.54
CA SER A 52 -9.55 -11.03 2.71
C SER A 52 -10.92 -10.36 2.80
N LEU A 53 -11.86 -10.69 1.90
CA LEU A 53 -13.23 -10.18 1.98
C LEU A 53 -13.95 -10.63 3.25
N GLY A 54 -13.84 -11.91 3.60
CA GLY A 54 -14.42 -12.46 4.82
C GLY A 54 -13.88 -11.78 6.07
N ASN A 55 -12.57 -11.57 6.15
CA ASN A 55 -11.93 -10.88 7.27
C ASN A 55 -12.37 -9.42 7.37
N ILE A 56 -12.50 -8.70 6.25
CA ILE A 56 -12.98 -7.31 6.26
C ILE A 56 -14.43 -7.25 6.74
N VAL A 57 -15.32 -8.08 6.18
CA VAL A 57 -16.74 -8.07 6.54
C VAL A 57 -16.94 -8.48 8.00
N ILE A 58 -16.29 -9.56 8.44
CA ILE A 58 -16.38 -10.03 9.83
C ILE A 58 -15.77 -9.01 10.78
N ALA A 59 -14.63 -8.38 10.46
CA ALA A 59 -14.04 -7.35 11.29
C ALA A 59 -14.96 -6.13 11.42
N LEU A 60 -15.56 -5.65 10.32
CA LEU A 60 -16.50 -4.54 10.36
C LEU A 60 -17.73 -4.88 11.21
N LEU A 61 -18.32 -6.07 11.02
CA LEU A 61 -19.44 -6.54 11.81
C LEU A 61 -19.06 -6.76 13.29
N TYR A 62 -17.85 -7.23 13.57
CA TYR A 62 -17.34 -7.38 14.92
C TYR A 62 -17.21 -6.02 15.63
N VAL A 63 -16.63 -5.02 14.97
CA VAL A 63 -16.46 -3.69 15.55
C VAL A 63 -17.81 -3.01 15.74
N CYS A 64 -18.71 -3.07 14.75
CA CYS A 64 -20.01 -2.40 14.80
C CYS A 64 -21.04 -3.08 15.70
N SER A 65 -21.06 -4.42 15.75
CA SER A 65 -22.12 -5.19 16.40
C SER A 65 -21.66 -6.44 17.14
N ASN A 66 -20.35 -6.58 17.37
CA ASN A 66 -19.76 -7.65 18.18
C ASN A 66 -20.09 -9.06 17.64
N VAL A 67 -20.19 -9.19 16.31
CA VAL A 67 -20.50 -10.46 15.66
C VAL A 67 -19.45 -11.53 16.02
N SER A 68 -19.89 -12.73 16.38
CA SER A 68 -19.00 -13.86 16.73
C SER A 68 -18.15 -13.70 18.00
N SER A 69 -18.46 -12.73 18.88
CA SER A 69 -17.80 -12.58 20.18
C SER A 69 -18.63 -13.14 21.35
N GLN A 70 -18.14 -12.94 22.58
CA GLN A 70 -18.90 -13.20 23.79
C GLN A 70 -20.20 -12.39 23.82
N LYS A 71 -21.27 -13.01 24.34
CA LYS A 71 -22.59 -12.38 24.44
C LYS A 71 -22.64 -11.49 25.68
N TYR A 72 -23.16 -10.28 25.52
CA TYR A 72 -23.39 -9.34 26.61
C TYR A 72 -24.90 -9.09 26.75
N GLU A 73 -25.34 -8.70 27.95
CA GLU A 73 -26.75 -8.38 28.21
C GLU A 73 -27.25 -7.14 27.45
N LYS A 74 -26.32 -6.24 27.10
CA LYS A 74 -26.58 -5.03 26.31
C LYS A 74 -25.91 -5.15 24.95
N PHE A 75 -26.43 -4.39 23.97
CA PHE A 75 -25.81 -4.31 22.65
C PHE A 75 -24.36 -3.83 22.77
N ALA A 76 -23.44 -4.59 22.19
CA ALA A 76 -22.01 -4.32 22.25
C ALA A 76 -21.55 -3.69 20.93
N ASN A 77 -21.03 -2.47 21.02
CA ASN A 77 -20.50 -1.69 19.91
C ASN A 77 -19.14 -1.11 20.31
N HIS A 78 -18.11 -1.28 19.49
CA HIS A 78 -16.77 -0.82 19.81
C HIS A 78 -16.61 0.70 19.74
N PHE A 79 -17.56 1.41 19.12
CA PHE A 79 -17.60 2.87 19.03
C PHE A 79 -18.40 3.54 20.16
N ASP A 80 -19.11 2.76 20.98
CA ASP A 80 -19.83 3.29 22.14
C ASP A 80 -18.91 3.24 23.39
N PRO A 81 -18.52 4.39 23.97
CA PRO A 81 -17.67 4.42 25.16
C PRO A 81 -18.32 3.79 26.40
N LYS A 82 -19.64 3.58 26.39
CA LYS A 82 -20.41 2.89 27.46
C LYS A 82 -20.76 1.45 27.11
N SER A 83 -20.19 0.92 26.03
CA SER A 83 -20.37 -0.46 25.62
C SER A 83 -19.92 -1.43 26.73
N PRO A 84 -20.64 -2.55 26.94
CA PRO A 84 -20.30 -3.54 27.97
C PRO A 84 -18.94 -4.23 27.75
N VAL A 85 -18.29 -3.98 26.61
CA VAL A 85 -16.95 -4.50 26.26
C VAL A 85 -15.84 -3.83 27.06
N TYR A 86 -16.04 -2.58 27.50
CA TYR A 86 -14.98 -1.73 28.01
C TYR A 86 -15.16 -1.33 29.47
N ASN A 87 -14.04 -1.04 30.13
CA ASN A 87 -14.05 -0.42 31.45
C ASN A 87 -14.09 1.10 31.35
N ASP A 88 -14.56 1.79 32.40
CA ASP A 88 -14.65 3.26 32.45
C ASP A 88 -13.33 3.99 32.14
N ARG A 89 -12.19 3.32 32.37
CA ARG A 89 -10.84 3.85 32.10
C ARG A 89 -10.47 3.89 30.61
N GLU A 90 -11.13 3.10 29.79
CA GLU A 90 -10.88 2.98 28.35
C GLU A 90 -11.77 3.92 27.53
N CYS A 91 -12.79 4.50 28.17
CA CYS A 91 -13.75 5.44 27.59
C CYS A 91 -13.08 6.61 26.85
N SER A 92 -12.01 7.18 27.41
CA SER A 92 -11.27 8.27 26.76
C SER A 92 -10.54 7.81 25.50
N GLN A 93 -10.03 6.58 25.46
CA GLN A 93 -9.34 6.03 24.28
C GLN A 93 -10.33 5.79 23.15
N ILE A 94 -11.53 5.30 23.45
CA ILE A 94 -12.60 5.08 22.46
C ILE A 94 -13.07 6.42 21.89
N LEU A 95 -13.19 7.45 22.73
CA LEU A 95 -13.52 8.78 22.24
C LEU A 95 -12.42 9.33 21.33
N MET A 96 -11.15 9.15 21.69
CA MET A 96 -10.00 9.57 20.88
C MET A 96 -9.96 8.85 19.53
N THR A 97 -10.24 7.54 19.46
CA THR A 97 -10.30 6.81 18.19
C THR A 97 -11.48 7.27 17.33
N GLY A 98 -12.64 7.55 17.93
CA GLY A 98 -13.78 8.15 17.23
C GLY A 98 -13.45 9.50 16.60
N VAL A 99 -12.78 10.39 17.36
CA VAL A 99 -12.27 11.68 16.84
C VAL A 99 -11.27 11.45 15.71
N GLY A 100 -10.32 10.52 15.86
CA GLY A 100 -9.34 10.19 14.83
C GLY A 100 -9.98 9.72 13.52
N LEU A 101 -11.02 8.88 13.61
CA LEU A 101 -11.79 8.42 12.45
C LEU A 101 -12.54 9.57 11.77
N ILE A 102 -13.16 10.47 12.54
CA ILE A 102 -13.85 11.65 12.01
C ILE A 102 -12.85 12.59 11.32
N VAL A 103 -11.72 12.89 11.96
CA VAL A 103 -10.66 13.75 11.40
C VAL A 103 -10.10 13.17 10.12
N THR A 104 -9.78 11.88 10.10
CA THR A 104 -9.27 11.19 8.90
C THR A 104 -10.31 11.20 7.79
N SER A 105 -11.56 10.87 8.09
CA SER A 105 -12.67 10.89 7.12
C SER A 105 -12.91 12.29 6.56
N TYR A 106 -12.83 13.32 7.41
CA TYR A 106 -12.95 14.71 7.01
C TYR A 106 -11.77 15.15 6.14
N GLY A 107 -10.55 14.75 6.47
CA GLY A 107 -9.36 14.98 5.63
C GLY A 107 -9.51 14.35 4.25
N LEU A 108 -9.93 13.09 4.18
CA LEU A 108 -10.21 12.39 2.93
C LEU A 108 -11.33 13.06 2.14
N TYR A 109 -12.40 13.52 2.82
CA TYR A 109 -13.47 14.30 2.20
C TYR A 109 -12.96 15.62 1.62
N LYS A 110 -12.16 16.37 2.36
CA LYS A 110 -11.57 17.64 1.89
C LYS A 110 -10.62 17.40 0.72
N LEU A 111 -9.84 16.32 0.75
CA LEU A 111 -8.98 15.90 -0.35
C LEU A 111 -9.81 15.52 -1.59
N ALA A 112 -10.89 14.77 -1.41
CA ALA A 112 -11.84 14.44 -2.46
C ALA A 112 -12.45 15.70 -3.11
N LEU A 113 -12.74 16.73 -2.32
CA LEU A 113 -13.24 18.00 -2.83
C LEU A 113 -12.17 18.82 -3.56
N ALA A 114 -10.93 18.78 -3.08
CA ALA A 114 -9.83 19.55 -3.66
C ALA A 114 -9.32 18.95 -4.98
N GLN A 115 -9.15 17.63 -5.03
CA GLN A 115 -8.54 16.90 -6.15
C GLN A 115 -9.57 16.17 -7.02
N GLY A 116 -10.82 16.03 -6.54
CA GLY A 116 -11.88 15.28 -7.19
C GLY A 116 -11.98 13.83 -6.68
N PHE A 117 -13.20 13.32 -6.56
CA PHE A 117 -13.44 11.93 -6.15
C PHE A 117 -12.87 10.92 -7.16
N THR A 118 -12.90 11.26 -8.45
CA THR A 118 -12.28 10.47 -9.52
C THR A 118 -10.77 10.34 -9.32
N TRP A 119 -10.08 11.40 -8.86
CA TRP A 119 -8.66 11.35 -8.57
C TRP A 119 -8.31 10.35 -7.46
N LEU A 120 -9.10 10.31 -6.38
CA LEU A 120 -8.94 9.31 -5.30
C LEU A 120 -9.08 7.87 -5.81
N MET A 121 -9.92 7.66 -6.82
CA MET A 121 -10.19 6.35 -7.40
C MET A 121 -9.33 6.02 -8.63
N MET A 122 -8.63 7.00 -9.20
CA MET A 122 -7.82 6.87 -10.42
C MET A 122 -6.41 6.35 -10.15
N TRP A 123 -6.06 6.15 -8.87
CA TRP A 123 -4.84 5.47 -8.51
C TRP A 123 -4.85 4.05 -9.07
N ASN A 124 -3.88 3.77 -9.93
CA ASN A 124 -3.69 2.45 -10.50
C ASN A 124 -2.25 2.02 -10.29
N TRP A 125 -2.01 0.72 -10.48
CA TRP A 125 -0.70 0.13 -10.23
C TRP A 125 0.43 0.85 -11.00
N LEU A 126 0.18 1.26 -12.26
CA LEU A 126 1.19 1.94 -13.08
C LEU A 126 1.55 3.33 -12.53
N ARG A 127 0.54 4.14 -12.16
CA ARG A 127 0.77 5.45 -11.54
C ARG A 127 1.49 5.32 -10.20
N GLY A 128 1.16 4.28 -9.42
CA GLY A 128 1.85 4.00 -8.17
C GLY A 128 3.31 3.58 -8.36
N ALA A 129 3.58 2.70 -9.33
CA ALA A 129 4.93 2.27 -9.65
C ALA A 129 5.80 3.42 -10.17
N LEU A 130 5.22 4.36 -10.92
CA LEU A 130 5.91 5.55 -11.46
C LEU A 130 6.03 6.71 -10.46
N ALA A 131 5.34 6.67 -9.32
CA ALA A 131 5.49 7.67 -8.26
C ALA A 131 6.77 7.49 -7.41
N ILE A 132 7.56 6.45 -7.72
CA ILE A 132 8.78 6.09 -7.00
C ILE A 132 9.97 6.80 -7.64
N ILE A 133 10.91 7.23 -6.80
CA ILE A 133 12.13 7.90 -7.22
C ILE A 133 13.30 6.96 -6.92
N ASP A 134 14.07 6.61 -7.96
CA ASP A 134 15.31 5.86 -7.79
C ASP A 134 16.40 6.74 -7.17
N ARG A 135 17.24 6.15 -6.31
CA ARG A 135 18.27 6.87 -5.55
C ARG A 135 19.57 6.09 -5.51
N ASP A 136 20.68 6.83 -5.55
CA ASP A 136 22.01 6.27 -5.31
C ASP A 136 22.39 6.35 -3.82
N TYR A 137 22.48 5.20 -3.15
CA TYR A 137 22.96 5.09 -1.76
C TYR A 137 24.46 4.73 -1.70
N CYS A 138 25.17 4.93 -2.80
CA CYS A 138 26.60 4.68 -2.96
C CYS A 138 26.97 3.22 -2.60
N VAL A 139 27.77 3.02 -1.55
CA VAL A 139 28.24 1.70 -1.11
C VAL A 139 27.08 0.79 -0.72
N PHE A 140 25.97 1.35 -0.24
CA PHE A 140 24.81 0.57 0.17
C PHE A 140 24.05 -0.05 -1.00
N ASN A 141 24.20 0.44 -2.24
CA ASN A 141 23.53 -0.18 -3.39
C ASN A 141 23.97 -1.64 -3.52
N ARG A 142 25.26 -1.94 -3.33
CA ARG A 142 25.76 -3.31 -3.40
C ARG A 142 25.21 -4.18 -2.26
N VAL A 143 25.08 -3.63 -1.05
CA VAL A 143 24.52 -4.33 0.12
C VAL A 143 23.03 -4.61 -0.06
N LEU A 144 22.32 -3.69 -0.70
CA LEU A 144 20.89 -3.76 -0.95
C LEU A 144 20.54 -4.33 -2.34
N HIS A 145 21.50 -5.00 -3.01
CA HIS A 145 21.30 -5.63 -4.31
C HIS A 145 20.73 -4.70 -5.40
N HIS A 146 21.16 -3.44 -5.38
CA HIS A 146 20.73 -2.37 -6.28
C HIS A 146 19.23 -2.04 -6.23
N ILE A 147 18.51 -2.46 -5.18
CA ILE A 147 17.07 -2.21 -5.11
C ILE A 147 16.71 -0.72 -5.04
N THR A 148 17.63 0.12 -4.57
CA THR A 148 17.42 1.57 -4.39
C THR A 148 17.61 2.35 -5.69
N ASP A 149 18.52 1.91 -6.55
CA ASP A 149 18.82 2.48 -7.87
C ASP A 149 18.13 1.74 -9.03
N THR A 150 17.29 0.74 -8.71
CA THR A 150 16.41 0.03 -9.66
C THR A 150 14.98 -0.14 -9.13
N HIS A 151 14.55 0.70 -8.18
CA HIS A 151 13.28 0.53 -7.48
C HIS A 151 12.09 0.70 -8.45
N VAL A 152 12.15 1.68 -9.34
CA VAL A 152 11.13 1.90 -10.38
C VAL A 152 11.02 0.66 -11.28
N ALA A 153 12.15 0.11 -11.74
CA ALA A 153 12.15 -1.11 -12.54
C ALA A 153 11.65 -2.33 -11.75
N HIS A 154 11.97 -2.42 -10.47
CA HIS A 154 11.45 -3.44 -9.58
C HIS A 154 9.93 -3.35 -9.45
N HIS A 155 9.35 -2.16 -9.30
CA HIS A 155 7.89 -2.04 -9.23
C HIS A 155 7.19 -2.26 -10.57
N LEU A 156 7.78 -1.82 -11.68
CA LEU A 156 7.20 -2.00 -13.03
C LEU A 156 7.38 -3.42 -13.58
N LEU A 157 8.48 -4.07 -13.26
CA LEU A 157 8.90 -5.34 -13.82
C LEU A 157 9.45 -6.23 -12.70
N PHE A 158 8.68 -6.38 -11.62
CA PHE A 158 9.05 -7.21 -10.45
C PHE A 158 9.34 -8.68 -10.81
N THR A 159 8.94 -9.13 -12.01
CA THR A 159 9.26 -10.44 -12.58
C THR A 159 10.73 -10.59 -12.97
N ILE A 160 11.44 -9.49 -13.15
CA ILE A 160 12.87 -9.48 -13.46
C ILE A 160 13.64 -9.65 -12.15
N PRO A 161 14.51 -10.66 -12.05
CA PRO A 161 15.28 -10.88 -10.83
C PRO A 161 16.28 -9.75 -10.58
N HIS A 162 16.60 -9.49 -9.31
CA HIS A 162 17.45 -8.37 -8.89
C HIS A 162 18.82 -8.29 -9.60
N TYR A 163 19.40 -9.43 -9.99
CA TYR A 163 20.67 -9.47 -10.72
C TYR A 163 20.59 -9.01 -12.19
N HIS A 164 19.38 -8.92 -12.77
CA HIS A 164 19.11 -8.26 -14.05
C HIS A 164 18.40 -6.89 -13.89
N ALA A 165 18.10 -6.46 -12.66
CA ALA A 165 17.34 -5.23 -12.44
C ALA A 165 18.07 -3.99 -12.97
N MET A 166 19.40 -3.95 -12.89
CA MET A 166 20.20 -2.86 -13.47
C MET A 166 20.13 -2.81 -15.00
N GLU A 167 20.09 -3.98 -15.65
CA GLU A 167 19.94 -4.09 -17.11
C GLU A 167 18.54 -3.64 -17.54
N ALA A 168 17.51 -4.12 -16.84
CA ALA A 168 16.13 -3.71 -17.06
C ALA A 168 15.94 -2.20 -16.86
N THR A 169 16.52 -1.64 -15.79
CA THR A 169 16.47 -0.21 -15.50
C THR A 169 17.07 0.62 -16.64
N LYS A 170 18.22 0.20 -17.17
CA LYS A 170 18.82 0.87 -18.35
C LYS A 170 17.94 0.77 -19.59
N ALA A 171 17.24 -0.34 -19.79
CA ALA A 171 16.36 -0.56 -20.93
C ALA A 171 15.06 0.26 -20.85
N ILE A 172 14.48 0.43 -19.66
CA ILE A 172 13.20 1.14 -19.50
C ILE A 172 13.35 2.66 -19.38
N LYS A 173 14.50 3.16 -18.89
CA LYS A 173 14.75 4.61 -18.73
C LYS A 173 14.39 5.42 -19.98
N PRO A 174 14.84 5.05 -21.21
CA PRO A 174 14.49 5.78 -22.42
C PRO A 174 12.99 5.73 -22.76
N THR A 175 12.31 4.63 -22.43
CA THR A 175 10.87 4.46 -22.69
C THR A 175 10.03 5.27 -21.71
N LEU A 176 10.46 5.35 -20.45
CA LEU A 176 9.79 6.14 -19.43
C LEU A 176 10.04 7.64 -19.61
N GLY A 177 11.19 8.05 -20.15
CA GLY A 177 11.47 9.46 -20.45
C GLY A 177 11.28 10.34 -19.21
N GLU A 178 10.42 11.36 -19.33
CA GLU A 178 10.11 12.32 -18.25
C GLU A 178 9.42 11.68 -17.03
N TYR A 179 8.82 10.50 -17.19
CA TYR A 179 8.17 9.76 -16.11
C TYR A 179 9.18 9.08 -15.17
N TYR A 180 10.44 8.91 -15.59
CA TYR A 180 11.48 8.34 -14.74
C TYR A 180 12.14 9.41 -13.89
N GLN A 181 12.03 9.28 -12.58
CA GLN A 181 12.59 10.24 -11.61
C GLN A 181 13.77 9.62 -10.86
N PHE A 182 14.86 10.37 -10.73
CA PHE A 182 16.07 9.96 -10.04
C PHE A 182 16.59 11.10 -9.17
N ASP A 183 16.95 10.81 -7.92
CA ASP A 183 17.50 11.78 -6.97
C ASP A 183 18.87 11.30 -6.47
N ASP A 184 19.91 12.07 -6.79
CA ASP A 184 21.30 11.81 -6.43
C ASP A 184 21.72 12.47 -5.10
N THR A 185 20.80 13.13 -4.41
CA THR A 185 21.04 13.75 -3.12
C THR A 185 21.44 12.69 -2.09
N LEU A 186 22.54 12.94 -1.36
CA LEU A 186 22.97 12.11 -0.23
C LEU A 186 21.82 11.83 0.72
N ILE A 187 21.64 10.55 1.10
CA ILE A 187 20.48 10.08 1.87
C ILE A 187 20.20 10.91 3.13
N ILE A 188 21.23 11.36 3.85
CA ILE A 188 21.08 12.18 5.06
C ILE A 188 20.51 13.55 4.73
N LYS A 189 20.97 14.16 3.64
CA LYS A 189 20.49 15.46 3.17
C LYS A 189 19.08 15.35 2.59
N ALA A 190 18.80 14.29 1.84
CA ALA A 190 17.45 14.00 1.35
C ALA A 190 16.48 13.81 2.51
N MET A 191 16.82 12.96 3.49
CA MET A 191 15.99 12.74 4.68
C MET A 191 15.75 14.02 5.48
N TRP A 192 16.74 14.89 5.61
CA TRP A 192 16.55 16.21 6.22
C TRP A 192 15.59 17.08 5.39
N ARG A 193 15.81 17.19 4.07
CA ARG A 193 14.92 17.93 3.16
C ARG A 193 13.48 17.46 3.28
N GLU A 194 13.21 16.16 3.12
CA GLU A 194 11.86 15.57 3.17
C GLU A 194 11.16 15.76 4.52
N THR A 195 11.92 15.86 5.63
CA THR A 195 11.34 16.11 6.95
C THR A 195 11.09 17.60 7.23
N THR A 196 11.75 18.49 6.48
CA THR A 196 11.63 19.96 6.66
C THR A 196 10.79 20.64 5.58
N GLU A 197 10.66 20.04 4.40
CA GLU A 197 9.93 20.58 3.25
C GLU A 197 8.64 19.80 3.03
N CYS A 198 7.52 20.53 2.88
CA CYS A 198 6.23 19.93 2.58
C CYS A 198 6.05 19.87 1.06
N PHE A 199 6.28 18.70 0.47
CA PHE A 199 6.02 18.48 -0.95
C PHE A 199 4.55 18.15 -1.17
N PHE A 200 3.87 18.95 -2.00
CA PHE A 200 2.51 18.67 -2.45
C PHE A 200 2.48 18.53 -3.96
N VAL A 201 1.55 17.71 -4.46
CA VAL A 201 1.38 17.44 -5.88
C VAL A 201 0.48 18.52 -6.47
N GLU A 202 0.98 19.25 -7.46
CA GLU A 202 0.20 20.27 -8.19
C GLU A 202 -0.46 19.65 -9.42
N GLY A 203 -1.65 20.13 -9.79
CA GLY A 203 -2.30 19.73 -11.03
C GLY A 203 -1.57 20.34 -12.23
N ASP A 204 -1.46 19.60 -13.34
CA ASP A 204 -0.89 20.10 -14.58
C ASP A 204 -1.48 21.48 -14.96
N GLU A 205 -0.61 22.45 -15.31
CA GLU A 205 -1.03 23.78 -15.77
C GLU A 205 -1.71 23.74 -17.15
N ALA A 206 -1.70 22.59 -17.83
CA ALA A 206 -2.41 22.39 -19.08
C ALA A 206 -3.93 22.52 -18.85
N GLU A 207 -4.58 23.26 -19.75
CA GLU A 207 -5.96 23.77 -19.82
C GLU A 207 -7.12 22.79 -19.48
N ASP A 208 -6.83 21.55 -19.10
CA ASP A 208 -7.80 20.49 -18.88
C ASP A 208 -7.59 19.76 -17.54
N LYS A 209 -8.07 20.40 -16.46
CA LYS A 209 -8.14 19.82 -15.11
C LYS A 209 -8.95 18.52 -15.04
N SER A 210 -9.63 18.11 -16.11
CA SER A 210 -10.38 16.85 -16.17
C SER A 210 -9.49 15.60 -16.32
N LYS A 211 -8.23 15.76 -16.74
CA LYS A 211 -7.31 14.63 -16.95
C LYS A 211 -6.70 14.07 -15.66
N GLY A 212 -6.81 14.79 -14.54
CA GLY A 212 -6.42 14.34 -13.20
C GLY A 212 -4.96 13.86 -13.07
N ILE A 213 -4.08 14.33 -13.96
CA ILE A 213 -2.64 14.09 -13.87
C ILE A 213 -2.06 15.21 -13.03
N CYS A 214 -1.42 14.84 -11.92
CA CYS A 214 -0.81 15.78 -10.99
C CYS A 214 0.68 15.40 -10.87
N TRP A 215 1.55 16.41 -10.84
CA TRP A 215 3.00 16.26 -10.79
C TRP A 215 3.58 16.94 -9.56
N PHE A 216 4.72 16.45 -9.07
CA PHE A 216 5.54 17.24 -8.16
C PHE A 216 6.12 18.40 -8.96
N ASN A 217 5.61 19.60 -8.73
CA ASN A 217 6.05 20.79 -9.46
C ASN A 217 7.25 21.41 -8.74
N ASN A 218 8.35 20.65 -8.72
CA ASN A 218 9.66 21.19 -8.45
C ASN A 218 10.67 20.35 -9.23
N LYS A 219 11.53 21.05 -9.98
CA LYS A 219 12.74 20.44 -10.52
C LYS A 219 13.60 20.04 -9.32
N MET A 220 13.52 18.77 -8.92
CA MET A 220 14.49 18.15 -8.02
C MET A 220 15.89 18.22 -8.64
#